data_AF-A0A959QIJ7-F1
#
_entry.id   AF-A0A959QIJ7-F1
#
_cell.length_a   1.000
_cell.length_b   1.000
_cell.length_c   1.000
_cell.angle_alpha   90.00
_cell.angle_beta   90.00
_cell.angle_gamma   90.00
#
_symmetry.space_group_name_H-M   'P 1'
#
loop_
_entity.id
_entity.type
_entity.pdbx_description
1 polymer ?
#
loop_
_entity_poly.entity_id
_entity_poly.type
_entity_poly.pdbx_seq_one_letter_code
_entity_poly.pdbx_strand_id
1 'polypeptide(L)'
;RVDMATLMEQIFQDRSSGLSSGLIAFKFHNSLAHLIEKIAEKKQIKHLAFSGGVFQNSLLVDLITQRLEKNYKLFFHQEMSPNDENISFGQLAYYAFFYGE
;
A
#
# COMPACT_ATOMS: atom_id res chain seq x y z
N ARG A 1 -10.89 11.25 -3.58
CA ARG A 1 -10.42 11.21 -2.18
C ARG A 1 -11.00 9.95 -1.55
N VAL A 2 -10.26 9.29 -0.67
CA VAL A 2 -10.72 8.08 0.01
C VAL A 2 -11.52 8.50 1.24
N ASP A 3 -12.67 7.86 1.48
CA ASP A 3 -13.49 8.13 2.66
C ASP A 3 -12.89 7.43 3.89
N MET A 4 -12.30 8.22 4.77
CA MET A 4 -11.71 7.72 6.02
C MET A 4 -12.72 7.69 7.17
N ALA A 5 -13.82 8.43 7.07
CA ALA A 5 -14.83 8.46 8.14
C ALA A 5 -15.48 7.09 8.27
N THR A 6 -15.89 6.48 7.16
CA THR A 6 -16.48 5.14 7.16
C THR A 6 -15.52 4.07 7.70
N LEU A 7 -14.22 4.16 7.37
CA LEU A 7 -13.22 3.22 7.88
C LEU A 7 -13.10 3.32 9.41
N MET A 8 -13.06 4.54 9.93
CA MET A 8 -12.98 4.79 11.37
C MET A 8 -14.27 4.34 12.08
N GLU A 9 -15.44 4.65 11.52
CA GLU A 9 -16.73 4.19 12.06
C GLU A 9 -16.80 2.67 12.17
N GLN A 10 -16.35 1.93 11.15
CA GLN A 10 -16.31 0.47 11.22
C GLN A 10 -15.34 -0.04 12.29
N ILE A 11 -14.19 0.59 12.47
CA ILE A 11 -13.25 0.23 13.54
C ILE A 11 -13.91 0.42 14.92
N PHE A 12 -14.63 1.52 15.13
CA PHE A 12 -15.35 1.77 16.39
C PHE A 12 -16.51 0.80 16.62
N GLN A 13 -17.26 0.48 15.56
CA GLN A 13 -18.31 -0.54 15.61
C GLN A 13 -17.73 -1.90 15.98
N ASP A 14 -16.66 -2.34 15.29
CA ASP A 14 -16.03 -3.63 15.55
C ASP A 14 -15.55 -3.74 17.01
N ARG A 15 -14.94 -2.66 17.51
CA ARG A 15 -14.50 -2.58 18.91
C ARG A 15 -15.68 -2.66 19.88
N SER A 16 -16.77 -1.96 19.58
CA SER A 16 -17.99 -1.95 20.42
C SER A 16 -18.70 -3.31 20.41
N SER A 17 -18.56 -4.08 19.32
CA SER A 17 -19.05 -5.46 19.19
C SER A 17 -18.15 -6.50 19.86
N GLY A 18 -17.05 -6.10 20.51
CA GLY A 18 -16.18 -7.00 21.27
C GLY A 18 -15.19 -7.82 20.42
N LEU A 19 -14.95 -7.42 19.16
CA LEU A 19 -13.92 -8.07 18.33
C LEU A 19 -12.52 -7.84 18.91
N SER A 20 -11.65 -8.83 18.75
CA SER A 20 -10.27 -8.73 19.22
C SER A 20 -9.51 -7.65 18.45
N SER A 21 -8.62 -6.92 19.14
CA SER A 21 -7.81 -5.87 18.51
C SER A 21 -6.98 -6.41 17.34
N GLY A 22 -6.50 -7.66 17.42
CA GLY A 22 -5.78 -8.31 16.33
C GLY A 22 -6.63 -8.49 15.07
N LEU A 23 -7.90 -8.89 15.23
CA LEU A 23 -8.81 -9.03 14.10
C LEU A 23 -9.20 -7.67 13.51
N ILE A 24 -9.40 -6.65 14.35
CA ILE A 24 -9.66 -5.26 13.89
C ILE A 24 -8.46 -4.72 13.11
N ALA A 25 -7.23 -4.92 13.63
CA ALA A 25 -6.01 -4.52 12.95
C ALA A 25 -5.86 -5.23 11.60
N PHE A 26 -6.12 -6.54 11.54
CA PHE A 26 -6.11 -7.29 10.28
C PHE A 26 -7.13 -6.74 9.27
N LYS A 27 -8.38 -6.50 9.70
CA LYS A 27 -9.43 -5.90 8.85
C LYS A 27 -8.98 -4.56 8.28
N PHE A 28 -8.36 -3.70 9.09
CA PHE A 28 -7.81 -2.42 8.63
C PHE A 28 -6.75 -2.61 7.52
N HIS A 29 -5.74 -3.46 7.73
CA HIS A 29 -4.70 -3.69 6.72
C HIS A 29 -5.26 -4.30 5.43
N ASN A 30 -6.18 -5.27 5.55
CA ASN A 30 -6.85 -5.88 4.39
C ASN A 30 -7.74 -4.86 3.63
N SER A 31 -8.39 -3.93 4.34
CA SER A 31 -9.13 -2.83 3.70
C SER A 31 -8.22 -1.90 2.91
N LEU A 32 -7.00 -1.63 3.38
CA LEU A 32 -6.02 -0.85 2.60
C LEU A 32 -5.60 -1.58 1.33
N ALA A 33 -5.31 -2.88 1.40
CA ALA A 33 -4.99 -3.69 0.23
C ALA A 33 -6.16 -3.71 -0.78
N HIS A 34 -7.40 -3.83 -0.30
CA HIS A 34 -8.59 -3.77 -1.15
C HIS A 34 -8.81 -2.38 -1.77
N LEU A 35 -8.50 -1.31 -1.05
CA LEU A 35 -8.59 0.04 -1.58
C LEU A 35 -7.59 0.27 -2.71
N ILE A 36 -6.36 -0.24 -2.58
CA ILE A 36 -5.35 -0.20 -3.65
C ILE A 36 -5.90 -0.88 -4.91
N GLU A 37 -6.51 -2.06 -4.77
CA GLU A 37 -7.19 -2.78 -5.86
C GLU A 37 -8.21 -1.87 -6.56
N LYS A 38 -9.13 -1.29 -5.79
CA LYS A 38 -10.20 -0.45 -6.33
C LYS A 38 -9.69 0.78 -7.06
N ILE A 39 -8.61 1.39 -6.56
CA ILE A 39 -7.98 2.53 -7.22
C ILE A 39 -7.32 2.08 -8.53
N ALA A 40 -6.59 0.96 -8.52
CA ALA A 40 -5.95 0.42 -9.72
C ALA A 40 -6.97 0.03 -10.80
N GLU A 41 -8.06 -0.63 -10.43
CA GLU A 41 -9.20 -0.97 -11.31
C GLU A 41 -9.79 0.30 -11.94
N LYS A 42 -10.15 1.29 -11.11
CA LYS A 42 -10.77 2.54 -11.57
C LYS A 42 -9.85 3.33 -12.50
N LYS A 43 -8.53 3.27 -12.28
CA LYS A 43 -7.52 3.94 -13.09
C LYS A 43 -7.05 3.12 -14.28
N GLN A 44 -7.50 1.87 -14.42
CA GLN A 44 -7.10 0.92 -15.46
C GLN A 44 -5.57 0.71 -15.52
N ILE A 45 -4.90 0.73 -14.36
CA ILE A 45 -3.44 0.56 -14.25
C ILE A 45 -3.12 -0.91 -13.98
N LYS A 46 -2.14 -1.47 -14.69
CA LYS A 46 -1.68 -2.87 -14.51
C LYS A 46 -0.35 -3.02 -13.78
N HIS A 47 0.44 -1.95 -13.71
CA HIS A 47 1.76 -1.95 -13.06
C HIS A 47 1.68 -1.08 -11.81
N LEU A 48 1.94 -1.67 -10.64
CA LEU A 48 1.85 -1.00 -9.34
C LEU A 48 3.20 -1.04 -8.66
N ALA A 49 3.78 0.14 -8.40
CA ALA A 49 5.01 0.28 -7.64
C ALA A 49 4.70 0.81 -6.23
N PHE A 50 5.29 0.17 -5.22
CA PHE A 50 5.05 0.46 -3.81
C PHE A 50 6.33 1.00 -3.17
N SER A 51 6.27 2.22 -2.65
CA SER A 51 7.37 2.96 -2.02
C SER A 51 6.84 3.83 -0.89
N GLY A 52 7.71 4.26 0.02
CA GLY A 52 7.38 4.94 1.27
C GLY A 52 7.41 3.98 2.47
N GLY A 53 7.78 4.48 3.65
CA GLY A 53 8.02 3.68 4.85
C GLY A 53 6.82 2.83 5.33
N VAL A 54 5.59 3.18 4.94
CA VAL A 54 4.38 2.38 5.23
C VAL A 54 4.48 0.96 4.67
N PHE A 55 5.16 0.78 3.54
CA PHE A 55 5.36 -0.54 2.92
C PHE A 55 6.52 -1.33 3.54
N GLN A 56 7.10 -0.88 4.65
CA GLN A 56 7.94 -1.73 5.52
C GLN A 56 7.08 -2.64 6.43
N ASN A 57 5.77 -2.41 6.50
CA ASN A 57 4.83 -3.29 7.20
C ASN A 57 4.64 -4.60 6.42
N SER A 58 5.24 -5.68 6.90
CA SER A 58 5.21 -6.99 6.23
C SER A 58 3.79 -7.53 6.03
N LEU A 59 2.92 -7.39 7.03
CA LEU A 59 1.52 -7.82 6.91
C LEU A 59 0.81 -7.10 5.76
N LEU A 60 1.02 -5.79 5.61
CA LEU A 60 0.42 -5.04 4.50
C LEU A 60 0.96 -5.51 3.14
N VAL A 61 2.28 -5.71 3.03
CA VAL A 61 2.93 -6.19 1.80
C VAL A 61 2.42 -7.58 1.41
N ASP A 62 2.29 -8.48 2.37
CA ASP A 62 1.77 -9.84 2.14
C ASP A 62 0.32 -9.79 1.66
N LEU A 63 -0.53 -8.99 2.31
CA LEU A 63 -1.94 -8.83 1.92
C LEU A 63 -2.10 -8.22 0.53
N ILE A 64 -1.27 -7.23 0.19
CA ILE A 64 -1.23 -6.63 -1.16
C ILE A 64 -0.80 -7.68 -2.18
N THR A 65 0.27 -8.42 -1.89
CA THR A 65 0.82 -9.44 -2.81
C THR A 65 -0.21 -10.53 -3.08
N GLN A 66 -0.74 -11.16 -2.03
CA GLN A 66 -1.75 -12.22 -2.14
C GLN A 66 -3.00 -11.78 -2.90
N ARG A 67 -3.44 -10.53 -2.71
CA ARG A 67 -4.64 -9.98 -3.35
C ARG A 67 -4.40 -9.63 -4.82
N LEU A 68 -3.25 -9.04 -5.15
CA LEU A 68 -3.07 -8.33 -6.43
C LEU A 68 -2.16 -9.03 -7.43
N GLU A 69 -1.26 -9.92 -7.01
CA GLU A 69 -0.21 -10.48 -7.89
C GLU A 69 -0.74 -11.21 -9.13
N LYS A 70 -1.95 -11.77 -9.05
CA LYS A 70 -2.59 -12.49 -10.17
C LYS A 70 -3.05 -11.57 -11.30
N ASN A 71 -3.44 -10.34 -10.96
CA ASN A 71 -4.10 -9.41 -11.88
C ASN A 71 -3.26 -8.17 -12.22
N TYR A 72 -2.18 -7.94 -11.46
CA TYR A 72 -1.32 -6.78 -11.53
C TYR A 72 0.15 -7.19 -11.44
N LYS A 73 1.03 -6.46 -12.13
CA LYS A 73 2.46 -6.58 -11.95
C LYS A 73 2.89 -5.67 -10.79
N LEU A 74 3.39 -6.27 -9.72
CA LEU A 74 3.78 -5.56 -8.50
C LEU A 74 5.30 -5.31 -8.47
N PHE A 75 5.69 -4.12 -8.04
CA PHE A 75 7.09 -3.73 -7.82
C PHE A 75 7.25 -3.25 -6.39
N PHE A 76 8.09 -3.93 -5.63
CA PHE A 76 8.50 -3.54 -4.27
C PHE A 76 10.01 -3.28 -4.28
N HIS A 77 10.47 -2.46 -3.35
CA HIS A 77 11.90 -2.30 -3.11
C HIS A 77 12.51 -3.63 -2.62
N GLN A 78 13.72 -3.96 -3.08
CA GLN A 78 14.43 -5.20 -2.74
C GLN A 78 15.81 -4.92 -2.14
N GLU A 79 16.60 -4.07 -2.79
CA GLU A 79 17.97 -3.76 -2.35
C GLU A 79 18.05 -2.56 -1.40
N MET A 80 17.09 -1.65 -1.50
CA MET A 80 17.02 -0.41 -0.73
C MET A 80 15.77 -0.39 0.14
N SER A 81 15.79 0.39 1.22
CA SER A 81 14.59 0.61 2.02
C SER A 81 13.59 1.50 1.26
N PRO A 82 12.28 1.20 1.29
CA PRO A 82 11.29 2.08 0.67
C PRO A 82 11.09 3.41 1.44
N ASN A 83 11.74 3.61 2.58
CA ASN A 83 11.61 4.80 3.41
C ASN A 83 12.45 6.00 2.92
N ASP A 84 12.46 7.05 3.73
CA ASP A 84 13.02 8.35 3.37
C ASP A 84 14.55 8.34 3.13
N GLU A 85 15.25 7.30 3.62
CA GLU A 85 16.70 7.13 3.43
C GLU A 85 17.09 7.04 1.95
N ASN A 86 16.17 6.60 1.08
CA ASN A 86 16.43 6.40 -0.36
C ASN A 86 15.66 7.37 -1.27
N ILE A 87 15.09 8.45 -0.72
CA ILE A 87 14.44 9.50 -1.53
C ILE A 87 15.45 10.16 -2.48
N SER A 88 16.67 10.42 -2.01
CA SER A 88 17.74 11.02 -2.81
C SER A 88 18.11 10.16 -4.02
N PHE A 89 18.10 8.83 -3.87
CA PHE A 89 18.32 7.91 -4.98
C PHE A 89 17.23 8.05 -6.04
N GLY A 90 15.96 8.09 -5.64
CA GLY A 90 14.83 8.31 -6.55
C GLY A 90 14.91 9.64 -7.29
N GLN A 91 15.35 10.71 -6.62
CA GLN A 91 15.57 12.02 -7.23
C GLN A 91 16.68 11.99 -8.28
N LEU A 92 17.81 11.33 -7.98
CA LEU A 92 18.91 11.18 -8.93
C LEU A 92 18.49 10.34 -10.14
N ALA A 93 17.79 9.22 -9.93
CA ALA A 93 17.29 8.38 -11.01
C ALA A 93 16.30 9.13 -11.91
N TYR A 94 15.41 9.94 -11.32
CA TYR A 94 14.51 10.83 -12.07
C TYR A 94 15.30 11.83 -12.91
N TYR A 95 16.29 12.51 -12.32
CA TYR A 95 17.13 13.46 -13.05
C TYR A 95 17.86 12.77 -14.22
N ALA A 96 18.51 11.64 -13.96
CA ALA A 96 19.23 10.88 -14.98
C ALA A 96 18.32 10.41 -16.13
N PHE A 97 17.10 9.98 -15.82
CA PHE A 97 16.14 9.51 -16.84
C PHE A 97 15.65 10.63 -17.77
N PHE A 98 15.45 11.85 -17.25
CA PHE A 98 14.86 12.95 -18.02
C PHE A 98 15.89 13.94 -18.59
N TYR A 99 17.06 14.05 -17.97
CA TYR A 99 18.06 15.07 -18.27
C TYR A 99 19.49 14.54 -18.40
N GLY A 100 19.70 13.23 -18.18
CA GLY A 100 20.98 12.59 -18.50
C GLY A 100 21.17 12.53 -20.01
N GLU A 101 22.41 12.77 -20.47
CA GLU A 101 22.82 12.54 -21.86
C GLU A 101 22.77 11.06 -22.24
#